data_AF-A0A2N5RG53-F1
#
_entry.id   AF-A0A2N5RG53-F1
#
_cell.length_a   1.000
_cell.length_b   1.000
_cell.length_c   1.000
_cell.angle_alpha   90.00
_cell.angle_beta   90.00
_cell.angle_gamma   90.00
#
_symmetry.space_group_name_H-M   'P 1'
#
loop_
_entity.id
_entity.type
_entity.pdbx_description
1 polymer ?
#
loop_
_entity_poly.entity_id
_entity_poly.type
_entity_poly.pdbx_seq_one_letter_code
_entity_poly.pdbx_strand_id
1 'polypeptide(L)'
;MTRNGFLLVLMVAALVLFFVDLSFKTERKEFTRFPSFDVGVHTPWKSTVDRIRNELNRSILVNEVLKEVKNIDYYPEWKSFVFKDREDFERALNVVKRETGKNVSIEKTEENVEYFFAEGMYFILKVK
;
A
#
# COMPACT_ATOMS: atom_id res chain seq x y z
N MET A 1 -24.41 0.38 43.00
CA MET A 1 -24.44 1.45 41.99
C MET A 1 -25.88 1.69 41.58
N THR A 2 -26.38 2.92 41.68
CA THR A 2 -27.74 3.27 41.22
C THR A 2 -27.80 3.20 39.68
N ARG A 3 -28.94 2.77 39.11
CA ARG A 3 -29.14 2.56 37.66
C ARG A 3 -28.64 3.74 36.79
N ASN A 4 -28.73 4.95 37.31
CA ASN A 4 -28.33 6.17 36.63
C ASN A 4 -26.80 6.38 36.64
N GLY A 5 -26.08 5.87 37.64
CA GLY A 5 -24.62 5.93 37.69
C GLY A 5 -23.96 5.02 36.64
N PHE A 6 -24.56 3.86 36.36
CA PHE A 6 -24.09 2.95 35.31
C PHE A 6 -24.22 3.56 33.90
N LEU A 7 -25.33 4.26 33.65
CA LEU A 7 -25.56 4.97 32.38
C LEU A 7 -24.55 6.10 32.16
N LEU A 8 -24.16 6.80 33.22
CA LEU A 8 -23.18 7.90 33.15
C LEU A 8 -21.79 7.37 32.81
N VAL A 9 -21.39 6.24 33.40
CA VAL A 9 -20.12 5.56 33.08
C VAL A 9 -20.11 5.09 31.62
N LEU A 10 -21.21 4.52 31.14
CA LEU A 10 -21.36 4.11 29.73
C LEU A 10 -21.25 5.30 28.77
N MET A 11 -21.86 6.43 29.11
CA MET A 11 -21.81 7.63 28.29
C MET A 11 -20.39 8.18 28.19
N VAL A 12 -19.66 8.23 29.31
CA VAL A 12 -18.25 8.67 29.34
C VAL A 12 -17.37 7.72 28.52
N ALA A 13 -17.55 6.41 28.66
CA ALA A 13 -16.81 5.41 27.89
C ALA A 13 -17.06 5.56 26.37
N ALA A 14 -18.30 5.78 25.96
CA ALA A 14 -18.64 6.02 24.55
C ALA A 14 -18.02 7.31 24.01
N LEU A 15 -17.98 8.36 24.83
CA LEU A 15 -17.35 9.63 24.46
C LEU A 15 -15.83 9.47 24.25
N VAL A 16 -15.16 8.74 25.15
CA VAL A 16 -13.72 8.45 25.03
C VAL A 16 -13.43 7.67 23.75
N LEU A 17 -14.24 6.63 23.44
CA LEU A 17 -14.09 5.88 22.19
C LEU A 17 -14.29 6.76 20.95
N PHE A 18 -15.23 7.71 20.99
CA PHE A 18 -15.46 8.64 19.89
C PHE A 18 -14.29 9.61 19.67
N PHE A 19 -13.67 10.12 20.74
CA PHE A 19 -12.47 10.97 20.65
C PHE A 19 -11.22 10.22 20.17
N VAL A 20 -11.07 8.95 20.57
CA VAL A 20 -10.00 8.08 20.07
C VAL A 20 -10.19 7.84 18.57
N ASP A 21 -11.41 7.54 18.12
CA ASP A 21 -11.70 7.32 16.69
C ASP A 21 -11.44 8.58 15.85
N LEU A 22 -11.77 9.77 16.37
CA LEU A 22 -11.44 11.05 15.73
C LEU A 22 -9.92 11.31 15.69
N SER A 23 -9.16 10.94 16.72
CA SER A 23 -7.69 11.07 16.71
C SER A 23 -7.05 10.17 15.64
N PHE A 24 -7.48 8.91 15.51
CA PHE A 24 -7.02 8.02 14.44
C PHE A 24 -7.41 8.51 13.04
N LYS A 25 -8.53 9.22 12.91
CA LYS A 25 -8.95 9.83 11.64
C LYS A 25 -8.12 11.07 11.27
N THR A 26 -7.56 11.74 12.28
CA THR A 26 -6.80 12.99 12.10
C THR A 26 -5.29 12.73 11.87
N GLU A 27 -4.76 11.59 12.33
CA GLU A 27 -3.40 11.12 12.00
C GLU A 27 -3.24 10.65 10.54
N ARG A 28 -4.32 10.61 9.73
CA ARG A 28 -4.22 10.41 8.27
C ARG A 28 -3.94 11.70 7.49
N LYS A 29 -3.31 12.69 8.11
CA LYS A 29 -2.74 13.84 7.40
C LYS A 29 -1.25 13.92 7.71
N GLU A 30 -0.49 14.03 6.63
CA GLU A 30 0.97 13.99 6.56
C GLU A 30 1.60 12.60 6.68
N PHE A 31 1.48 11.83 5.59
CA PHE A 31 2.64 11.05 5.14
C PHE A 31 3.79 12.04 4.90
N THR A 32 4.60 12.27 5.93
CA THR A 32 5.95 12.75 5.75
C THR A 32 6.64 11.73 4.86
N ARG A 33 6.86 12.11 3.59
CA ARG A 33 7.72 11.38 2.66
C ARG A 33 8.96 10.97 3.44
N PHE A 34 9.17 9.67 3.64
CA PHE A 34 10.44 9.19 4.19
C PHE A 34 11.56 9.79 3.32
N PRO A 35 12.63 10.32 3.92
CA PRO A 35 13.71 10.91 3.15
C PRO A 35 14.19 9.87 2.14
N SER A 36 14.25 10.27 0.86
CA SER A 36 14.88 9.47 -0.18
C SER A 36 16.34 9.26 0.24
N PHE A 37 16.65 8.07 0.75
CA PHE A 37 17.99 7.69 1.17
C PHE A 37 18.88 7.52 -0.07
N ASP A 38 19.43 8.64 -0.54
CA ASP A 38 20.54 8.64 -1.49
C ASP A 38 21.85 8.45 -0.73
N VAL A 39 21.97 7.30 -0.08
CA VAL A 39 23.21 6.94 0.61
C VAL A 39 24.15 6.34 -0.43
N GLY A 40 24.99 7.18 -1.02
CA GLY A 40 26.15 6.76 -1.80
C GLY A 40 27.21 6.16 -0.86
N VAL A 41 26.96 4.98 -0.30
CA VAL A 41 27.95 4.26 0.50
C VAL A 41 28.76 3.37 -0.44
N HIS A 42 30.01 3.76 -0.72
CA HIS A 42 31.01 2.80 -1.20
C HIS A 42 31.37 1.85 -0.06
N THR A 43 30.52 0.86 0.18
CA THR A 43 30.78 -0.25 1.10
C THR A 43 30.90 -1.57 0.33
N PRO A 44 31.71 -2.52 0.82
CA PRO A 44 31.81 -3.88 0.27
C PRO A 44 30.49 -4.69 0.35
N TRP A 45 29.40 -4.07 0.83
CA TRP A 45 28.06 -4.63 0.98
C TRP A 45 27.01 -3.98 0.06
N LYS A 46 27.43 -3.36 -1.05
CA LYS A 46 26.52 -2.74 -2.03
C LYS A 46 25.34 -3.64 -2.39
N SER A 47 25.58 -4.94 -2.62
CA SER A 47 24.52 -5.91 -2.91
C SER A 47 23.51 -6.09 -1.78
N THR A 48 23.97 -6.08 -0.52
CA THR A 48 23.11 -6.18 0.67
C THR A 48 22.28 -4.90 0.84
N VAL A 49 22.90 -3.72 0.64
CA VAL A 49 22.21 -2.43 0.72
C VAL A 49 21.17 -2.30 -0.39
N ASP A 50 21.51 -2.69 -1.62
CA ASP A 50 20.57 -2.71 -2.75
C ASP A 50 19.44 -3.72 -2.52
N ARG A 51 19.71 -4.88 -1.92
CA ARG A 51 18.66 -5.85 -1.54
C ARG A 51 17.70 -5.26 -0.51
N ILE A 52 18.22 -4.67 0.57
CA ILE A 52 17.41 -4.05 1.62
C ILE A 52 16.59 -2.88 1.04
N ARG A 53 17.22 -2.04 0.21
CA ARG A 53 16.55 -0.94 -0.49
C ARG A 53 15.40 -1.46 -1.36
N ASN A 54 15.63 -2.51 -2.13
CA ASN A 54 14.58 -3.11 -2.97
C ASN A 54 13.44 -3.72 -2.14
N GLU A 55 13.75 -4.39 -1.03
CA GLU A 55 12.73 -4.93 -0.12
C GLU A 55 11.88 -3.83 0.53
N LEU A 56 12.52 -2.75 0.98
CA LEU A 56 11.84 -1.59 1.56
C LEU A 56 10.99 -0.85 0.52
N ASN A 57 11.54 -0.58 -0.66
CA ASN A 57 10.81 0.05 -1.76
C ASN A 57 9.59 -0.78 -2.17
N ARG A 58 9.74 -2.10 -2.22
CA ARG A 58 8.64 -3.02 -2.46
C ARG A 58 7.57 -2.92 -1.38
N SER A 59 7.95 -2.88 -0.11
CA SER A 59 7.01 -2.75 1.00
C SER A 59 6.24 -1.43 0.98
N ILE A 60 6.91 -0.32 0.63
CA ILE A 60 6.27 0.99 0.51
C ILE A 60 5.27 0.97 -0.65
N LEU A 61 5.69 0.48 -1.82
CA LEU A 61 4.82 0.39 -2.98
C LEU A 61 3.58 -0.48 -2.73
N VAL A 62 3.73 -1.62 -2.04
CA VAL A 62 2.60 -2.48 -1.64
C VAL A 62 1.60 -1.70 -0.80
N ASN A 63 2.08 -0.97 0.22
CA ASN A 63 1.21 -0.21 1.10
C ASN A 63 0.47 0.92 0.36
N GLU A 64 1.14 1.64 -0.55
CA GLU A 64 0.48 2.70 -1.34
C GLU A 64 -0.59 2.14 -2.27
N VAL A 65 -0.31 1.01 -2.95
CA VAL A 65 -1.29 0.34 -3.82
C VAL A 65 -2.51 -0.09 -3.02
N LEU A 66 -2.32 -0.72 -1.84
CA LEU A 66 -3.42 -1.19 -0.99
C LEU A 66 -4.26 -0.06 -0.36
N LYS A 67 -3.75 1.17 -0.29
CA LYS A 67 -4.53 2.33 0.17
C LYS A 67 -5.47 2.87 -0.89
N GLU A 68 -5.03 2.86 -2.15
CA GLU A 68 -5.77 3.50 -3.25
C GLU A 68 -6.67 2.54 -4.01
N VAL A 69 -6.38 1.24 -3.94
CA VAL A 69 -7.13 0.20 -4.65
C VAL A 69 -8.05 -0.55 -3.68
N LYS A 70 -9.32 -0.75 -4.07
CA LYS A 70 -10.32 -1.36 -3.19
C LYS A 70 -10.55 -2.84 -3.46
N ASN A 71 -10.54 -3.27 -4.73
CA ASN A 71 -10.92 -4.62 -5.15
C ASN A 71 -9.71 -5.38 -5.72
N ILE A 72 -8.75 -5.66 -4.85
CA ILE A 72 -7.46 -6.27 -5.21
C ILE A 72 -7.19 -7.50 -4.35
N ASP A 73 -6.76 -8.59 -5.00
CA ASP A 73 -6.27 -9.77 -4.30
C ASP A 73 -4.73 -9.71 -4.31
N TYR A 74 -4.13 -9.47 -3.15
CA TYR A 74 -2.66 -9.46 -3.00
C TYR A 74 -2.18 -10.83 -2.52
N TYR A 75 -1.23 -11.42 -3.27
CA TYR A 75 -0.59 -12.70 -2.97
C TYR A 75 0.89 -12.46 -2.63
N PRO A 76 1.25 -12.32 -1.34
CA PRO A 76 2.61 -11.97 -0.91
C PRO A 76 3.67 -12.98 -1.37
N GLU A 77 3.32 -14.28 -1.33
CA GLU A 77 4.20 -15.39 -1.70
C GLU A 77 4.63 -15.33 -3.16
N TRP A 78 3.72 -14.89 -4.03
CA TRP A 78 3.97 -14.77 -5.47
C TRP A 78 4.40 -13.36 -5.88
N LYS A 79 4.43 -12.44 -4.92
CA LYS A 79 4.72 -11.03 -5.16
C LYS A 79 3.76 -10.41 -6.19
N SER A 80 2.50 -10.80 -6.13
CA SER A 80 1.52 -10.50 -7.18
C SER A 80 0.29 -9.80 -6.65
N PHE A 81 -0.17 -8.81 -7.41
CA PHE A 81 -1.46 -8.17 -7.27
C PHE A 81 -2.37 -8.62 -8.40
N VAL A 82 -3.56 -9.12 -8.06
CA VAL A 82 -4.57 -9.54 -9.03
C VAL A 82 -5.77 -8.62 -8.93
N PHE A 83 -6.08 -7.96 -10.04
CA PHE A 83 -7.13 -6.98 -10.18
C PHE A 83 -8.34 -7.61 -10.87
N LYS A 84 -9.53 -7.30 -10.34
CA LYS A 84 -10.81 -7.77 -10.88
C LYS A 84 -11.41 -6.81 -11.91
N ASP A 85 -11.00 -5.54 -11.86
CA ASP A 85 -11.50 -4.48 -12.72
C ASP A 85 -10.36 -3.62 -13.28
N ARG A 86 -10.64 -3.02 -14.43
CA ARG A 86 -9.67 -2.20 -15.16
C ARG A 86 -9.34 -0.91 -14.42
N GLU A 87 -10.31 -0.33 -13.73
CA GLU A 87 -10.14 0.96 -13.04
C GLU A 87 -9.12 0.84 -11.91
N ASP A 88 -9.22 -0.21 -11.09
CA ASP A 88 -8.28 -0.51 -10.02
C ASP A 88 -6.88 -0.88 -10.54
N PHE A 89 -6.80 -1.57 -11.68
CA PHE A 89 -5.53 -1.85 -12.36
C PHE A 89 -4.84 -0.56 -12.84
N GLU A 90 -5.59 0.35 -13.45
CA GLU A 90 -5.06 1.66 -13.89
C GLU A 90 -4.69 2.56 -12.71
N ARG A 91 -5.46 2.53 -11.61
CA ARG A 91 -5.08 3.19 -10.35
C ARG A 91 -3.73 2.69 -9.85
N ALA A 92 -3.53 1.37 -9.79
CA ALA A 92 -2.25 0.80 -9.36
C ALA A 92 -1.10 1.21 -10.29
N LEU A 93 -1.32 1.25 -11.61
CA LEU A 93 -0.33 1.73 -12.57
C LEU A 93 0.07 3.19 -12.30
N ASN A 94 -0.89 4.05 -11.97
CA ASN A 94 -0.63 5.45 -11.60
C ASN A 94 0.16 5.56 -10.29
N VAL A 95 -0.17 4.75 -9.28
CA VAL A 95 0.59 4.69 -8.01
C VAL A 95 2.02 4.23 -8.29
N VAL A 96 2.21 3.16 -9.05
CA VAL A 96 3.53 2.64 -9.41
C VAL A 96 4.35 3.70 -10.13
N LYS A 97 3.77 4.42 -11.11
CA LYS A 97 4.44 5.50 -11.81
C LYS A 97 4.82 6.65 -10.88
N ARG A 98 3.95 7.01 -9.94
CA ARG A 98 4.17 8.09 -8.97
C ARG A 98 5.29 7.76 -7.97
N GLU A 99 5.30 6.54 -7.45
CA GLU A 99 6.26 6.13 -6.41
C GLU A 99 7.62 5.71 -6.99
N THR A 100 7.66 5.11 -8.18
CA THR A 100 8.90 4.60 -8.78
C THR A 100 9.51 5.55 -9.81
N GLY A 101 8.73 6.50 -10.32
CA GLY A 101 9.13 7.37 -11.44
C GLY A 101 9.29 6.63 -12.78
N LYS A 102 9.02 5.32 -12.82
CA LYS A 102 9.18 4.49 -14.02
C LYS A 102 7.88 4.43 -14.81
N ASN A 103 8.00 4.51 -16.12
CA ASN A 103 6.90 4.21 -17.03
C ASN A 103 6.95 2.70 -17.31
N VAL A 104 5.96 1.97 -16.82
CA VAL A 104 5.84 0.52 -17.00
C VAL A 104 4.98 0.22 -18.23
N SER A 105 5.46 -0.70 -19.07
CA SER A 105 4.71 -1.21 -20.21
C SER A 105 3.71 -2.27 -19.77
N ILE A 106 2.48 -2.17 -20.25
CA ILE A 106 1.48 -3.23 -20.07
C ILE A 106 1.75 -4.30 -21.14
N GLU A 107 1.97 -5.52 -20.70
CA GLU A 107 2.10 -6.70 -21.52
C GLU A 107 0.77 -7.47 -21.55
N LYS A 108 0.56 -8.26 -22.61
CA LYS A 108 -0.65 -9.05 -22.79
C LYS A 108 -0.27 -10.47 -23.22
N THR A 109 -0.78 -11.46 -22.49
CA THR A 109 -0.57 -12.88 -22.81
C THR A 109 -1.47 -13.31 -23.97
N GLU A 110 -1.19 -14.49 -24.54
CA GLU A 110 -2.06 -15.14 -25.54
C GLU A 110 -3.51 -15.35 -25.05
N GLU A 111 -3.70 -15.54 -23.75
CA GLU A 111 -5.02 -15.70 -23.11
C GLU A 111 -5.73 -14.37 -22.79
N ASN A 112 -5.30 -13.24 -23.39
CA ASN A 112 -5.80 -11.89 -23.13
C ASN A 112 -5.65 -11.37 -21.69
N VAL A 113 -4.85 -12.01 -20.84
CA VAL A 113 -4.49 -11.48 -19.52
C VAL A 113 -3.51 -10.33 -19.70
N GLU A 114 -3.83 -9.18 -19.12
CA GLU A 114 -2.97 -7.99 -19.15
C GLU A 114 -2.20 -7.87 -17.84
N TYR A 115 -0.90 -7.60 -17.90
CA TYR A 115 -0.07 -7.48 -16.71
C TYR A 115 1.08 -6.50 -16.91
N PHE A 116 1.71 -6.07 -15.81
CA PHE A 116 2.99 -5.39 -15.85
C PHE A 116 3.85 -5.79 -14.65
N PHE A 117 5.17 -5.61 -14.79
CA PHE A 117 6.14 -5.89 -13.74
C PHE A 117 6.80 -4.60 -13.25
N ALA A 118 6.80 -4.40 -11.93
CA ALA A 118 7.42 -3.24 -11.30
C ALA A 118 8.02 -3.62 -9.94
N GLU A 119 9.24 -3.15 -9.66
CA GLU A 119 9.91 -3.31 -8.35
C GLU A 119 9.85 -4.74 -7.76
N GLY A 120 10.01 -5.76 -8.61
CA GLY A 120 9.99 -7.15 -8.17
C GLY A 120 8.61 -7.75 -7.96
N MET A 121 7.56 -7.11 -8.48
CA MET A 121 6.16 -7.52 -8.32
C MET A 121 5.41 -7.56 -9.64
N TYR A 122 4.46 -8.49 -9.73
CA TYR A 122 3.53 -8.57 -10.84
C TYR A 122 2.20 -7.91 -10.50
N PHE A 123 1.66 -7.19 -11.47
CA PHE A 123 0.35 -6.57 -11.40
C PHE A 123 -0.46 -7.16 -12.56
N ILE A 124 -1.54 -7.88 -12.27
CA ILE A 124 -2.24 -8.74 -13.22
C ILE A 124 -3.72 -8.37 -13.25
N LEU A 125 -4.23 -7.96 -14.41
CA LEU A 125 -5.64 -7.75 -14.65
C LEU A 125 -6.29 -9.06 -15.12
N LYS A 126 -7.12 -9.64 -14.26
CA LYS A 126 -7.91 -10.81 -14.61
C LYS A 126 -9.17 -10.36 -15.35
N VAL A 127 -9.11 -10.30 -16.67
CA VAL A 127 -10.30 -10.08 -17.51
C VAL A 127 -11.17 -11.35 -17.44
N LYS A 128 -12.44 -11.20 -17.08
CA LYS A 128 -13.44 -12.27 -17.12
C LYS A 128 -14.00 -12.43 -18.54
#